data_AF-A0A938DX45-F1
#
_entry.id   AF-A0A938DX45-F1
#
_cell.length_a   1.000
_cell.length_b   1.000
_cell.length_c   1.000
_cell.angle_alpha   90.00
_cell.angle_beta   90.00
_cell.angle_gamma   90.00
#
_symmetry.space_group_name_H-M   'P 1'
#
loop_
_entity.id
_entity.type
_entity.pdbx_description
1 polymer ?
#
loop_
_entity_poly.entity_id
_entity_poly.type
_entity_poly.pdbx_seq_one_letter_code
_entity_poly.pdbx_strand_id
1 'polypeptide(L)' 'MICVEFKKAWNDTSVENCDVCGNLLINRYWEFTHTDGRTYRACRQDDEELLRWLDEQRQRPGYADFLSLS' A
#
# COMPACT_ATOMS: atom_id res chain seq x y z
N MET A 1 2.28 0.42 -13.09
CA MET A 1 2.70 -0.61 -12.12
C MET A 1 3.34 -1.79 -12.82
N ILE A 2 4.15 -2.56 -12.09
CA ILE A 2 4.71 -3.84 -12.53
C ILE A 2 4.34 -4.93 -11.51
N CYS A 3 4.11 -6.16 -11.99
CA CYS A 3 3.87 -7.32 -11.12
C CYS A 3 5.21 -7.98 -10.81
N VAL A 4 5.55 -8.13 -9.53
CA VAL A 4 6.84 -8.65 -9.05
C VAL A 4 6.60 -9.91 -8.22
N GLU A 5 7.39 -10.96 -8.48
CA GLU A 5 7.41 -12.16 -7.63
C GLU A 5 8.09 -11.86 -6.30
N PHE A 6 7.41 -12.23 -5.23
CA PHE A 6 7.85 -11.99 -3.88
C PHE A 6 8.81 -13.10 -3.44
N LYS A 7 10.11 -12.82 -3.56
CA LYS A 7 11.17 -13.77 -3.25
C LYS A 7 11.58 -13.67 -1.78
N LYS A 8 11.19 -14.67 -0.99
CA LYS A 8 11.66 -14.87 0.38
C LYS A 8 12.49 -16.14 0.51
N ALA A 9 13.50 -16.07 1.37
CA ALA A 9 14.25 -17.27 1.75
C ALA A 9 13.35 -18.20 2.57
N TRP A 10 13.58 -19.51 2.49
CA TRP A 10 12.75 -20.50 3.20
C TRP A 10 12.74 -20.32 4.72
N ASN A 11 13.80 -19.73 5.28
CA ASN A 11 13.98 -19.46 6.71
C ASN A 11 13.49 -18.07 7.12
N ASP A 12 13.00 -17.26 6.18
CA ASP A 12 12.53 -15.92 6.46
C ASP A 12 11.08 -15.97 6.97
N THR A 13 10.91 -15.67 8.27
CA THR A 13 9.61 -15.62 8.94
C THR A 13 9.05 -14.20 9.03
N SER A 14 9.67 -13.21 8.38
CA SER A 14 9.14 -11.85 8.36
C SER A 14 7.79 -11.81 7.64
N VAL A 15 6.96 -10.85 8.01
CA VAL A 15 5.65 -10.61 7.38
C VAL A 15 5.75 -9.33 6.58
N GLU A 16 5.38 -9.36 5.30
CA GLU A 16 5.24 -8.15 4.50
C GLU A 16 3.77 -7.86 4.26
N ASN A 17 3.38 -6.62 4.53
CA ASN A 17 2.04 -6.13 4.31
C ASN A 17 2.03 -5.18 3.12
N CYS A 18 0.86 -5.06 2.50
CA CYS A 18 0.57 -4.08 1.48
C CYS A 18 0.71 -2.69 2.08
N ASP A 19 1.53 -1.84 1.47
CA ASP A 19 1.79 -0.48 1.94
C ASP A 19 0.56 0.43 1.86
N VAL A 20 -0.47 0.02 1.09
CA VAL A 20 -1.71 0.80 0.88
C VAL A 20 -2.84 0.36 1.81
N CYS A 21 -3.15 -0.94 1.86
CA CYS A 21 -4.33 -1.46 2.57
C CYS A 21 -4.00 -2.36 3.76
N GLY A 22 -2.72 -2.63 4.04
CA GLY A 22 -2.28 -3.45 5.17
C GLY A 22 -2.46 -4.97 5.00
N ASN A 23 -3.06 -5.44 3.90
CA ASN A 23 -3.23 -6.88 3.65
C ASN A 23 -1.89 -7.62 3.49
N LEU A 24 -1.85 -8.90 3.85
CA LEU A 24 -0.66 -9.74 3.71
C LEU A 24 -0.22 -9.93 2.24
N LEU A 25 1.08 -9.80 1.98
CA LEU A 25 1.70 -10.16 0.69
C LEU A 25 2.24 -11.59 0.76
N ILE A 26 1.74 -12.47 -0.12
CA ILE A 26 1.92 -13.93 0.04
C ILE A 26 2.77 -14.56 -1.08
N ASN A 27 2.85 -13.96 -2.27
CA ASN A 27 3.54 -14.56 -3.42
C ASN A 27 3.97 -13.57 -4.50
N ARG A 28 3.15 -12.55 -4.75
CA ARG A 28 3.45 -11.47 -5.69
C ARG A 28 2.88 -10.18 -5.16
N TYR A 29 3.46 -9.08 -5.59
CA TYR A 29 2.96 -7.76 -5.30
C TYR A 29 3.04 -6.90 -6.55
N TRP A 30 2.23 -5.86 -6.58
CA TRP A 30 2.29 -4.82 -7.59
C TRP A 30 3.16 -3.69 -7.06
N GLU A 31 4.16 -3.30 -7.85
CA GLU A 31 5.09 -2.23 -7.50
C GLU A 31 4.81 -0.99 -8.35
N PHE A 32 4.80 0.17 -7.69
CA PHE A 32 4.66 1.46 -8.35
C PHE A 32 5.31 2.58 -7.54
N THR A 33 5.73 3.63 -8.23
CA THR A 33 6.23 4.86 -7.60
C THR A 33 5.10 5.87 -7.56
N HIS A 34 4.80 6.38 -6.37
CA HIS A 34 3.74 7.37 -6.17
C HIS A 34 4.27 8.80 -6.28
N THR A 35 3.37 9.79 -6.25
CA THR A 35 3.72 11.22 -6.40
C THR A 35 4.61 11.77 -5.28
N ASP A 36 4.67 11.10 -4.13
CA ASP A 36 5.58 11.41 -3.02
C ASP A 36 7.02 10.91 -3.27
N GLY A 37 7.28 10.26 -4.40
CA GLY A 37 8.57 9.71 -4.79
C GLY A 37 8.92 8.38 -4.13
N ARG A 38 8.02 7.80 -3.32
CA ARG A 38 8.22 6.49 -2.69
C ARG A 38 7.71 5.36 -3.58
N THR A 39 8.37 4.22 -3.45
CA THR A 39 7.92 2.97 -4.07
C THR A 39 7.01 2.22 -3.12
N TYR A 40 5.80 1.88 -3.58
CA TYR A 40 4.78 1.17 -2.83
C TYR A 40 4.63 -0.26 -3.36
N ARG A 41 4.41 -1.19 -2.44
CA ARG A 41 4.10 -2.59 -2.70
C ARG A 41 2.63 -2.85 -2.37
N ALA A 42 1.88 -3.15 -3.41
CA ALA A 42 0.44 -3.36 -3.34
C ALA A 42 0.06 -4.83 -3.52
N CYS A 43 -1.02 -5.25 -2.85
CA CYS A 43 -1.56 -6.59 -3.02
C CYS A 43 -2.42 -6.72 -4.29
N ARG A 44 -2.97 -5.61 -4.80
CA ARG A 44 -3.82 -5.53 -5.99
C ARG A 44 -3.31 -4.46 -6.95
N GLN A 45 -3.64 -4.61 -8.23
CA GLN A 45 -3.29 -3.63 -9.25
C GLN A 45 -4.01 -2.30 -8.99
N ASP A 46 -5.25 -2.31 -8.54
CA ASP A 46 -6.01 -1.06 -8.38
C ASP A 46 -5.68 -0.32 -7.07
N ASP A 47 -4.75 -0.83 -6.25
CA ASP A 47 -4.36 -0.17 -5.00
C ASP A 47 -3.61 1.18 -5.26
N GLU A 48 -3.08 1.41 -6.48
CA GLU A 48 -2.54 2.73 -6.86
C GLU A 48 -3.66 3.80 -6.90
N GLU A 49 -4.84 3.45 -7.43
CA GLU A 49 -6.00 4.34 -7.42
C GLU A 49 -6.55 4.53 -6.00
N LEU A 50 -6.56 3.47 -5.20
CA LEU A 50 -6.94 3.55 -3.80
C LEU A 50 -6.04 4.53 -3.03
N LEU A 51 -4.72 4.48 -3.24
CA LEU A 51 -3.78 5.39 -2.59
C LEU A 51 -4.04 6.85 -3.00
N ARG A 52 -4.24 7.10 -4.30
CA ARG A 52 -4.63 8.45 -4.78
C ARG A 52 -5.90 8.96 -4.10
N TRP A 53 -6.93 8.12 -4.04
CA TRP A 53 -8.18 8.49 -3.39
C TRP A 53 -8.00 8.77 -1.89
N LEU A 54 -7.19 7.98 -1.19
CA LEU A 54 -6.88 8.20 0.23
C LEU A 54 -6.15 9.52 0.46
N ASP A 55 -5.21 9.88 -0.41
CA ASP A 55 -4.50 11.16 -0.32
C ASP A 55 -5.43 12.34 -0.56
N GLU A 56 -6.36 12.22 -1.51
CA GLU A 56 -7.41 13.22 -1.71
C GLU A 56 -8.29 13.36 -0.46
N GLN A 57 -8.70 12.25 0.16
CA GLN A 57 -9.49 12.30 1.40
C GLN A 57 -8.71 12.94 2.56
N ARG A 58 -7.41 12.65 2.69
CA ARG A 58 -6.53 13.23 3.72
C ARG A 58 -6.42 14.75 3.63
N GLN A 59 -6.49 15.29 2.41
CA GLN A 59 -6.46 16.73 2.18
C GLN A 59 -7.80 17.42 2.43
N ARG A 60 -8.90 16.65 2.61
CA ARG A 60 -10.21 17.24 2.90
C ARG A 60 -10.23 17.84 4.31
N PRO A 61 -10.72 19.08 4.47
CA PRO A 61 -10.91 19.65 5.81
C PRO A 61 -11.85 18.77 6.63
N GLY A 62 -11.46 18.44 7.86
CA GLY A 62 -12.20 17.57 8.78
C GLY A 62 -11.80 16.09 8.79
N TYR A 63 -10.90 15.63 7.91
CA TYR A 63 -10.44 14.22 7.92
C TYR A 63 -9.63 13.88 9.18
N ALA A 64 -8.78 14.81 9.65
CA ALA A 64 -8.02 14.63 10.88
C ALA A 64 -8.94 14.50 12.11
N ASP A 65 -10.05 15.24 12.14
CA ASP A 65 -11.02 15.19 13.23
C ASP A 65 -11.74 13.83 13.27
N PHE A 66 -12.04 13.24 12.11
CA PHE A 66 -12.61 11.89 12.01
C PHE A 66 -11.69 10.81 12.57
N LEU A 67 -10.38 10.86 12.24
CA LEU A 67 -9.40 9.88 12.75
C LEU A 67 -9.13 10.01 14.25
N SER A 68 -9.37 11.18 14.85
CA SER A 68 -9.21 11.38 16.30
C SER A 68 -10.33 10.77 17.14
N LEU A 69 -11.41 10.29 16.51
CA LEU A 69 -12.58 9.69 17.15
C LEU A 69 -12.61 8.15 17.06
N SER A 70 -11.62 7.54 16.40
CA SER A 70 -11.46 6.09 16.19
C SER A 70 -10.23 5.56 16.92
#